data_AF-A0A940KHL7-F1
#
_entry.id   AF-A0A940KHL7-F1
#
_cell.length_a   1.000
_cell.length_b   1.000
_cell.length_c   1.000
_cell.angle_alpha   90.00
_cell.angle_beta   90.00
_cell.angle_gamma   90.00
#
_symmetry.space_group_name_H-M   'P 1'
#
loop_
_entity.id
_entity.type
_entity.pdbx_description
1 polymer ?
#
loop_
_entity_poly.entity_id
_entity_poly.type
_entity_poly.pdbx_seq_one_letter_code
_entity_poly.pdbx_strand_id
1 'polypeptide(L)'
;MRRMTENNAEFSKASRAGVLIRNAFGPMVKATSPNKLIAGRMQKLLLHVIKSDTSSLRGQRQLSKGDLSMLRNFDFNYQAPLSNTFYPYLFISIDRPIGEFIVKIPPFIPDSSVSAPLNSSHFRLWLVAAELDLEKEIFSVDQVRSDYLPLDMVECMLPNLSVQFTPGSKQALMLALSVEFFQEVNGAMYQLRTDNLSPVKVLYAESAL
;
A
#
# COMPACT_ATOMS: atom_id res chain seq x y z
N MET A 1 29.84 -22.29 9.32
CA MET A 1 29.85 -20.96 8.67
C MET A 1 28.95 -20.83 7.45
N ARG A 2 28.94 -21.78 6.49
CA ARG A 2 28.18 -21.66 5.23
C ARG A 2 26.70 -21.22 5.35
N ARG A 3 25.93 -21.79 6.30
CA ARG A 3 24.52 -21.42 6.52
C ARG A 3 24.30 -19.99 7.03
N MET A 4 25.26 -19.44 7.78
CA MET A 4 25.18 -18.06 8.31
C MET A 4 25.37 -17.05 7.17
N THR A 5 26.31 -17.31 6.28
CA THR A 5 26.57 -16.49 5.08
C THR A 5 25.39 -16.47 4.12
N GLU A 6 24.80 -17.65 3.85
CA GLU A 6 23.60 -17.78 3.01
C GLU A 6 22.41 -17.01 3.58
N ASN A 7 22.14 -17.14 4.89
CA ASN A 7 21.07 -16.41 5.55
C ASN A 7 21.31 -14.89 5.55
N ASN A 8 22.56 -14.46 5.77
CA ASN A 8 22.92 -13.04 5.74
C ASN A 8 22.70 -12.43 4.35
N ALA A 9 23.01 -13.17 3.28
CA ALA A 9 22.76 -12.72 1.91
C ALA A 9 21.26 -12.51 1.63
N GLU A 10 20.41 -13.48 2.01
CA GLU A 10 18.96 -13.38 1.87
C GLU A 10 18.37 -12.26 2.74
N PHE A 11 18.88 -12.08 3.97
CA PHE A 11 18.47 -11.00 4.87
C PHE A 11 18.77 -9.62 4.29
N SER A 12 19.97 -9.43 3.74
CA SER A 12 20.36 -8.17 3.10
C SER A 12 19.50 -7.85 1.89
N LYS A 13 19.17 -8.85 1.04
CA LYS A 13 18.24 -8.68 -0.09
C LYS A 13 16.84 -8.26 0.37
N ALA A 14 16.29 -8.95 1.38
CA ALA A 14 15.00 -8.59 1.98
C ALA A 14 15.01 -7.17 2.56
N SER A 15 16.12 -6.75 3.19
CA SER A 15 16.25 -5.42 3.77
C SER A 15 16.21 -4.33 2.71
N ARG A 16 16.96 -4.50 1.61
CA ARG A 16 17.00 -3.52 0.50
C ARG A 16 15.65 -3.39 -0.19
N ALA A 17 14.97 -4.49 -0.48
CA ALA A 17 13.61 -4.44 -1.01
C ALA A 17 12.61 -3.79 -0.03
N GLY A 18 12.78 -4.01 1.28
CA GLY A 18 11.96 -3.34 2.29
C GLY A 18 12.19 -1.83 2.32
N VAL A 19 13.41 -1.36 2.06
CA VAL A 19 13.69 0.08 1.88
C VAL A 19 13.02 0.59 0.60
N LEU A 20 13.16 -0.14 -0.52
CA LEU A 20 12.56 0.22 -1.80
C LEU A 20 11.04 0.41 -1.69
N ILE A 21 10.33 -0.58 -1.12
CA ILE A 21 8.87 -0.55 -0.95
C ILE A 21 8.46 0.63 -0.05
N ARG A 22 9.15 0.83 1.08
CA ARG A 22 8.86 1.96 1.98
C ARG A 22 9.12 3.31 1.31
N ASN A 23 10.07 3.40 0.39
CA ASN A 23 10.34 4.62 -0.36
C ASN A 23 9.26 4.86 -1.43
N ALA A 24 8.83 3.82 -2.14
CA ALA A 24 7.74 3.90 -3.11
C ALA A 24 6.45 4.44 -2.47
N PHE A 25 6.08 3.91 -1.30
CA PHE A 25 4.91 4.40 -0.54
C PHE A 25 5.26 5.50 0.47
N GLY A 26 6.46 6.07 0.39
CA GLY A 26 7.01 7.01 1.38
C GLY A 26 6.10 8.19 1.70
N PRO A 27 5.49 8.86 0.69
CA PRO A 27 4.53 9.93 0.94
C PRO A 27 3.33 9.48 1.79
N MET A 28 2.75 8.31 1.51
CA MET A 28 1.63 7.76 2.30
C MET A 28 2.09 7.43 3.72
N VAL A 29 3.22 6.73 3.87
CA VAL A 29 3.75 6.29 5.17
C VAL A 29 4.12 7.48 6.07
N LYS A 30 4.64 8.57 5.48
CA LYS A 30 4.91 9.81 6.24
C LYS A 30 3.61 10.44 6.76
N ALA A 31 2.50 10.30 6.03
CA ALA A 31 1.21 10.85 6.43
C ALA A 31 0.52 10.06 7.56
N THR A 32 0.95 8.82 7.86
CA THR A 32 0.36 7.98 8.93
C THR A 32 1.04 8.12 10.30
N SER A 33 2.04 9.00 10.42
CA SER A 33 3.05 9.02 11.48
C SER A 33 3.90 7.73 11.49
N PRO A 34 5.20 7.81 11.13
CA PRO A 34 6.02 6.63 10.88
C PRO A 34 6.28 5.86 12.18
N ASN A 35 5.63 4.70 12.34
CA ASN A 35 5.92 3.78 13.43
C ASN A 35 7.28 3.10 13.21
N LYS A 36 8.13 3.05 14.24
CA LYS A 36 9.47 2.42 14.20
C LYS A 36 9.45 0.93 13.81
N LEU A 37 8.29 0.26 13.94
CA LEU A 37 8.15 -1.18 13.71
C LEU A 37 7.86 -1.58 12.25
N ILE A 38 7.57 -0.62 11.36
CA ILE A 38 7.25 -0.92 9.94
C ILE A 38 8.39 -1.71 9.30
N ALA A 39 9.64 -1.29 9.54
CA ALA A 39 10.80 -1.93 8.96
C ALA A 39 10.95 -3.39 9.38
N GLY A 40 10.76 -3.70 10.66
CA GLY A 40 10.86 -5.06 11.19
C GLY A 40 9.75 -5.98 10.68
N ARG A 41 8.50 -5.50 10.64
CA ARG A 41 7.35 -6.27 10.13
C ARG A 41 7.51 -6.58 8.64
N MET A 42 7.89 -5.57 7.86
CA MET A 42 8.14 -5.74 6.42
C MET A 42 9.32 -6.69 6.17
N GLN A 43 10.42 -6.54 6.92
CA GLN A 43 11.58 -7.44 6.82
C GLN A 43 11.19 -8.89 7.09
N LYS A 44 10.40 -9.14 8.14
CA LYS A 44 9.90 -10.49 8.45
C LYS A 44 9.11 -11.05 7.27
N LEU A 45 8.23 -10.27 6.66
CA LEU A 45 7.39 -10.74 5.54
C LEU A 45 8.22 -10.99 4.27
N LEU A 46 9.14 -10.10 3.93
CA LEU A 46 10.05 -10.26 2.78
C LEU A 46 11.00 -11.45 2.93
N LEU A 47 11.36 -11.81 4.16
CA LEU A 47 12.08 -13.06 4.43
C LEU A 47 11.24 -14.32 4.15
N HIS A 48 9.91 -14.25 4.23
CA HIS A 48 9.03 -15.35 3.79
C HIS A 48 8.92 -15.36 2.27
N VAL A 49 8.76 -14.19 1.64
CA VAL A 49 8.76 -14.04 0.17
C VAL A 49 10.04 -14.64 -0.42
N ILE A 50 11.22 -14.21 0.02
CA ILE A 50 12.48 -14.70 -0.57
C ILE A 50 12.65 -16.22 -0.39
N LYS A 51 12.12 -16.79 0.70
CA LYS A 51 12.18 -18.24 0.96
C LYS A 51 11.21 -19.06 0.13
N SER A 52 10.18 -18.42 -0.44
CA SER A 52 9.26 -19.06 -1.37
C SER A 52 9.85 -19.27 -2.77
N ASP A 53 11.01 -18.69 -3.08
CA ASP A 53 11.77 -19.04 -4.28
C ASP A 53 12.29 -20.49 -4.17
N THR A 54 11.63 -21.38 -4.90
CA THR A 54 11.97 -22.80 -5.02
C THR A 54 12.94 -23.09 -6.15
N SER A 55 13.25 -22.10 -7.00
CA SER A 55 14.10 -22.27 -8.18
C SER A 55 15.58 -22.08 -7.88
N SER A 56 15.89 -21.17 -6.95
CA SER A 56 17.28 -20.83 -6.61
C SER A 56 17.80 -21.65 -5.44
N LEU A 57 19.10 -21.90 -5.43
CA LEU A 57 19.80 -22.46 -4.26
C LEU A 57 19.70 -21.50 -3.07
N ARG A 58 19.77 -22.05 -1.86
CA ARG A 58 19.81 -21.26 -0.62
C ARG A 58 20.98 -20.26 -0.64
N GLY A 59 20.74 -19.04 -0.15
CA GLY A 59 21.67 -17.91 -0.23
C GLY A 59 21.65 -17.19 -1.58
N GLN A 60 21.16 -17.83 -2.64
CA GLN A 60 21.05 -17.26 -4.00
C GLN A 60 19.62 -16.84 -4.35
N ARG A 61 18.63 -17.23 -3.55
CA ARG A 61 17.22 -16.87 -3.71
C ARG A 61 16.99 -15.38 -3.97
N GLN A 62 15.95 -15.11 -4.76
CA GLN A 62 15.59 -13.77 -5.21
C GLN A 62 14.15 -13.46 -4.86
N LEU A 63 13.88 -12.20 -4.52
CA LEU A 63 12.51 -11.74 -4.25
C LEU A 63 11.67 -11.70 -5.52
N SER A 64 12.27 -11.39 -6.68
CA SER A 64 11.62 -11.43 -7.99
C SER A 64 11.09 -12.82 -8.36
N LYS A 65 11.69 -13.87 -7.79
CA LYS A 65 11.28 -15.28 -7.96
C LYS A 65 10.49 -15.84 -6.77
N GLY A 66 10.25 -15.02 -5.76
CA GLY A 66 9.38 -15.35 -4.63
C GLY A 66 7.94 -14.93 -4.91
N ASP A 67 7.05 -15.27 -3.99
CA ASP A 67 5.64 -14.89 -4.02
C ASP A 67 5.41 -13.57 -3.27
N LEU A 68 5.37 -12.45 -4.01
CA LEU A 68 5.08 -11.12 -3.44
C LEU A 68 3.61 -10.96 -3.05
N SER A 69 2.70 -11.87 -3.44
CA SER A 69 1.30 -11.80 -3.00
C SER A 69 1.16 -11.90 -1.49
N MET A 70 2.17 -12.43 -0.78
CA MET A 70 2.26 -12.42 0.67
C MET A 70 2.28 -11.01 1.28
N LEU A 71 2.63 -9.98 0.51
CA LEU A 71 2.57 -8.57 0.94
C LEU A 71 1.13 -8.00 0.94
N ARG A 72 0.16 -8.69 0.32
CA ARG A 72 -1.24 -8.28 0.37
C ARG A 72 -1.70 -8.22 1.82
N ASN A 73 -2.51 -7.22 2.13
CA ASN A 73 -2.95 -6.89 3.48
C ASN A 73 -1.85 -6.41 4.44
N PHE A 74 -0.64 -6.08 3.97
CA PHE A 74 0.32 -5.42 4.83
C PHE A 74 -0.17 -3.99 5.17
N ASP A 75 -0.52 -3.76 6.43
CA ASP A 75 -0.80 -2.43 6.96
C ASP A 75 0.51 -1.75 7.38
N PHE A 76 0.87 -0.65 6.73
CA PHE A 76 2.00 0.18 7.14
C PHE A 76 1.74 0.82 8.50
N ASN A 77 0.50 1.23 8.76
CA ASN A 77 0.07 1.65 10.09
C ASN A 77 -0.75 0.53 10.76
N TYR A 78 -0.12 -0.31 11.59
CA TYR A 78 -0.85 -1.36 12.30
C TYR A 78 -1.72 -0.86 13.46
N GLN A 79 -1.52 0.40 13.89
CA GLN A 79 -2.32 1.00 14.96
C GLN A 79 -3.66 1.53 14.45
N ALA A 80 -3.73 1.83 13.15
CA ALA A 80 -4.95 2.12 12.43
C ALA A 80 -4.98 1.30 11.13
N PRO A 81 -5.26 -0.01 11.21
CA PRO A 81 -5.37 -0.84 10.02
C PRO A 81 -6.57 -0.38 9.19
N LEU A 82 -6.47 -0.44 7.86
CA LEU A 82 -7.54 0.03 6.97
C LEU A 82 -8.87 -0.67 7.26
N SER A 83 -8.83 -1.95 7.65
CA SER A 83 -10.01 -2.74 8.00
C SER A 83 -10.79 -2.22 9.21
N ASN A 84 -10.20 -1.35 10.03
CA ASN A 84 -10.85 -0.72 11.18
C ASN A 84 -11.20 0.76 10.92
N THR A 85 -10.92 1.25 9.71
CA THR A 85 -11.10 2.65 9.35
C THR A 85 -12.06 2.82 8.19
N PHE A 86 -11.97 1.96 7.18
CA PHE A 86 -12.77 2.04 5.96
C PHE A 86 -13.37 0.66 5.65
N TYR A 87 -14.67 0.53 5.88
CA TYR A 87 -15.43 -0.70 5.75
C TYR A 87 -16.06 -0.98 4.36
N PRO A 88 -16.20 -0.01 3.42
CA PRO A 88 -16.74 -0.31 2.10
C PRO A 88 -15.95 -1.39 1.36
N TYR A 89 -16.66 -2.22 0.60
CA TYR A 89 -16.06 -3.26 -0.22
C TYR A 89 -15.24 -2.66 -1.37
N LEU A 90 -14.08 -3.24 -1.65
CA LEU A 90 -13.16 -2.80 -2.70
C LEU A 90 -13.04 -3.87 -3.78
N PHE A 91 -13.42 -3.54 -5.01
CA PHE A 91 -13.13 -4.36 -6.19
C PHE A 91 -11.87 -3.83 -6.87
N ILE A 92 -10.85 -4.68 -6.98
CA ILE A 92 -9.55 -4.33 -7.59
C ILE A 92 -9.43 -5.09 -8.90
N SER A 93 -9.17 -4.38 -9.99
CA SER A 93 -8.83 -4.97 -11.28
C SER A 93 -7.50 -4.43 -11.79
N ILE A 94 -6.78 -5.27 -12.54
CA ILE A 94 -5.53 -4.93 -13.19
C ILE A 94 -5.63 -5.28 -14.67
N ASP A 95 -5.28 -4.34 -15.55
CA ASP A 95 -5.08 -4.56 -16.97
C ASP A 95 -3.63 -4.26 -17.31
N ARG A 96 -2.83 -5.32 -17.37
CA ARG A 96 -1.40 -5.23 -17.57
C ARG A 96 -1.01 -4.83 -19.00
N PRO A 97 -1.67 -5.31 -20.08
CA PRO A 97 -1.43 -4.81 -21.43
C PRO A 97 -1.49 -3.29 -21.56
N ILE A 98 -2.48 -2.63 -20.93
CA ILE A 98 -2.61 -1.16 -20.98
C ILE A 98 -1.88 -0.47 -19.82
N GLY A 99 -1.56 -1.18 -18.75
CA GLY A 99 -0.81 -0.65 -17.62
C GLY A 99 -1.68 0.03 -16.57
N GLU A 100 -2.84 -0.52 -16.21
CA GLU A 100 -3.80 0.14 -15.34
C GLU A 100 -4.23 -0.71 -14.13
N PHE A 101 -4.30 -0.07 -12.96
CA PHE A 101 -5.10 -0.54 -11.83
C PHE A 101 -6.37 0.28 -11.72
N ILE A 102 -7.49 -0.40 -11.43
CA ILE A 102 -8.77 0.24 -11.11
C ILE A 102 -9.26 -0.30 -9.77
N VAL A 103 -9.63 0.61 -8.86
CA VAL A 103 -10.36 0.31 -7.64
C VAL A 103 -11.77 0.87 -7.74
N LYS A 104 -12.75 -0.03 -7.72
CA LYS A 104 -14.18 0.30 -7.68
C LYS A 104 -14.72 0.11 -6.28
N ILE A 105 -15.47 1.11 -5.81
CA ILE A 105 -16.12 1.13 -4.51
C ILE A 105 -17.63 1.29 -4.78
N PRO A 106 -18.48 0.31 -4.42
CA PRO A 106 -19.92 0.47 -4.50
C PRO A 106 -20.41 1.65 -3.65
N PRO A 107 -21.62 2.18 -3.91
CA PRO A 107 -22.21 3.19 -3.04
C PRO A 107 -22.21 2.76 -1.56
N PHE A 108 -21.94 3.71 -0.67
CA PHE A 108 -21.90 3.48 0.77
C PHE A 108 -22.27 4.74 1.54
N ILE A 109 -22.66 4.59 2.82
CA ILE A 109 -22.96 5.72 3.71
C ILE A 109 -21.72 6.01 4.57
N PRO A 110 -21.06 7.17 4.43
CA PRO A 110 -19.81 7.47 5.14
C PRO A 110 -19.88 7.37 6.66
N ASP A 111 -20.92 7.93 7.30
CA ASP A 111 -21.07 7.95 8.77
C ASP A 111 -21.01 6.55 9.41
N SER A 112 -21.65 5.56 8.78
CA SER A 112 -21.62 4.18 9.25
C SER A 112 -20.45 3.34 8.72
N SER A 113 -19.74 3.81 7.69
CA SER A 113 -18.74 3.02 6.96
C SER A 113 -17.30 3.50 7.14
N VAL A 114 -17.11 4.67 7.76
CA VAL A 114 -15.79 5.27 7.98
C VAL A 114 -15.62 5.61 9.45
N SER A 115 -14.67 4.96 10.10
CA SER A 115 -14.29 5.31 11.47
C SER A 115 -13.31 6.49 11.43
N ALA A 116 -13.84 7.69 11.64
CA ALA A 116 -13.07 8.92 11.55
C ALA A 116 -12.61 9.44 12.93
N PRO A 117 -11.46 10.12 13.02
CA PRO A 117 -11.06 10.85 14.22
C PRO A 117 -12.06 11.94 14.61
N LEU A 118 -12.04 12.33 15.89
CA LEU A 118 -12.85 13.44 16.40
C LEU A 118 -12.60 14.73 15.59
N ASN A 119 -13.66 15.50 15.34
CA ASN A 119 -13.67 16.74 14.55
C ASN A 119 -13.42 16.57 13.04
N SER A 120 -13.40 15.34 12.52
CA SER A 120 -13.41 15.12 11.08
C SER A 120 -14.77 15.49 10.51
N SER A 121 -14.77 16.29 9.46
CA SER A 121 -15.97 16.62 8.67
C SER A 121 -15.97 15.94 7.31
N HIS A 122 -14.77 15.64 6.79
CA HIS A 122 -14.57 15.09 5.46
C HIS A 122 -13.43 14.07 5.50
N PHE A 123 -13.40 13.20 4.50
CA PHE A 123 -12.28 12.32 4.21
C PHE A 123 -11.99 12.30 2.71
N ARG A 124 -10.83 11.80 2.33
CA ARG A 124 -10.54 11.42 0.93
C ARG A 124 -9.74 10.14 0.91
N LEU A 125 -9.88 9.42 -0.20
CA LEU A 125 -9.11 8.22 -0.47
C LEU A 125 -7.86 8.58 -1.25
N TRP A 126 -6.75 7.91 -0.95
CA TRP A 126 -5.49 8.06 -1.68
C TRP A 126 -4.99 6.70 -2.11
N LEU A 127 -5.04 6.46 -3.42
CA LEU A 127 -4.60 5.23 -4.07
C LEU A 127 -3.22 5.46 -4.71
N VAL A 128 -2.29 4.53 -4.51
CA VAL A 128 -0.94 4.58 -5.09
C VAL A 128 -0.60 3.22 -5.68
N ALA A 129 -0.22 3.19 -6.95
CA ALA A 129 0.43 2.05 -7.57
C ALA A 129 1.95 2.25 -7.57
N ALA A 130 2.68 1.16 -7.35
CA ALA A 130 4.13 1.12 -7.43
C ALA A 130 4.55 -0.02 -8.36
N GLU A 131 5.36 0.34 -9.36
CA GLU A 131 6.10 -0.59 -10.21
C GLU A 131 7.52 -0.70 -9.65
N LEU A 132 7.97 -1.91 -9.33
CA LEU A 132 9.17 -2.17 -8.54
C LEU A 132 10.15 -3.05 -9.32
N ASP A 133 11.29 -2.47 -9.71
CA ASP A 133 12.44 -3.23 -10.18
C ASP A 133 13.30 -3.61 -8.95
N LEU A 134 13.03 -4.81 -8.43
CA LEU A 134 13.69 -5.34 -7.23
C LEU A 134 15.18 -5.65 -7.43
N GLU A 135 15.64 -5.77 -8.68
CA GLU A 135 17.04 -6.06 -8.99
C GLU A 135 17.88 -4.79 -9.12
N LYS A 136 17.33 -3.77 -9.78
CA LYS A 136 17.97 -2.46 -9.93
C LYS A 136 17.70 -1.51 -8.76
N GLU A 137 16.80 -1.89 -7.86
CA GLU A 137 16.41 -1.09 -6.70
C GLU A 137 15.85 0.29 -7.09
N ILE A 138 15.04 0.30 -8.14
CA ILE A 138 14.31 1.49 -8.61
C ILE A 138 12.81 1.23 -8.62
N PHE A 139 12.03 2.31 -8.51
CA PHE A 139 10.59 2.25 -8.57
C PHE A 139 10.03 3.43 -9.36
N SER A 140 8.85 3.24 -9.94
CA SER A 140 7.97 4.32 -10.38
C SER A 140 6.64 4.21 -9.65
N VAL A 141 5.97 5.33 -9.47
CA VAL A 141 4.66 5.39 -8.82
C VAL A 141 3.71 6.25 -9.63
N ASP A 142 2.45 5.84 -9.65
CA ASP A 142 1.34 6.70 -10.02
C ASP A 142 0.32 6.73 -8.87
N GLN A 143 -0.41 7.83 -8.76
CA GLN A 143 -1.30 8.04 -7.63
C GLN A 143 -2.51 8.89 -7.99
N VAL A 144 -3.62 8.60 -7.34
CA VAL A 144 -4.84 9.39 -7.44
C VAL A 144 -5.42 9.61 -6.05
N ARG A 145 -6.09 10.75 -5.88
CA ARG A 145 -6.94 11.01 -4.72
C ARG A 145 -8.37 11.18 -5.18
N SER A 146 -9.31 10.69 -4.38
CA SER A 146 -10.72 11.05 -4.57
C SER A 146 -10.92 12.53 -4.27
N ASP A 147 -12.10 13.03 -4.62
CA ASP A 147 -12.62 14.28 -4.05
C ASP A 147 -12.75 14.17 -2.53
N TYR A 148 -12.91 15.32 -1.88
CA TYR A 148 -13.31 15.39 -0.48
C TYR A 148 -14.75 14.88 -0.35
N LEU A 149 -14.93 13.87 0.47
CA LEU A 149 -16.23 13.25 0.74
C LEU A 149 -16.69 13.68 2.13
N PRO A 150 -17.93 14.15 2.27
CA PRO A 150 -18.49 14.48 3.57
C PRO A 150 -18.60 13.21 4.43
N LEU A 151 -18.33 13.37 5.72
CA LEU A 151 -18.61 12.34 6.73
C LEU A 151 -20.03 12.58 7.27
N ASP A 152 -21.03 12.12 6.52
CA ASP A 152 -22.43 12.27 6.86
C ASP A 152 -23.24 11.00 6.54
N MET A 153 -24.55 11.08 6.77
CA MET A 153 -25.50 9.98 6.55
C MET A 153 -26.01 9.91 5.11
N VAL A 154 -25.43 10.67 4.17
CA VAL A 154 -25.84 10.66 2.77
C VAL A 154 -25.04 9.60 2.03
N GLU A 155 -25.74 8.72 1.31
CA GLU A 155 -25.07 7.73 0.47
C GLU A 155 -24.21 8.44 -0.58
N CYS A 156 -22.92 8.11 -0.61
CA CYS A 156 -21.99 8.65 -1.58
C CYS A 156 -21.67 7.62 -2.65
N MET A 157 -21.50 8.10 -3.89
CA MET A 157 -21.07 7.32 -5.02
C MET A 157 -19.76 7.91 -5.54
N LEU A 158 -18.73 7.07 -5.61
CA LEU A 158 -17.40 7.47 -6.06
C LEU A 158 -17.15 7.03 -7.51
N PRO A 159 -16.51 7.89 -8.33
CA PRO A 159 -15.85 7.43 -9.54
C PRO A 159 -14.81 6.35 -9.22
N ASN A 160 -14.54 5.49 -10.21
CA ASN A 160 -13.45 4.53 -10.09
C ASN A 160 -12.11 5.25 -9.87
N LEU A 161 -11.33 4.80 -8.89
CA LEU A 161 -9.97 5.27 -8.68
C LEU A 161 -9.04 4.49 -9.62
N SER A 162 -8.39 5.18 -10.54
CA SER A 162 -7.52 4.55 -11.53
C SER A 162 -6.11 5.12 -11.43
N VAL A 163 -5.11 4.25 -11.50
CA VAL A 163 -3.68 4.60 -11.48
C VAL A 163 -2.95 3.75 -12.50
N GLN A 164 -1.94 4.33 -13.13
CA GLN A 164 -1.22 3.74 -14.25
C GLN A 164 0.14 3.17 -13.82
N PHE A 165 0.68 2.28 -14.63
CA PHE A 165 2.05 1.79 -14.62
C PHE A 165 2.48 1.52 -16.06
N THR A 166 3.72 1.10 -16.27
CA THR A 166 4.20 0.89 -17.65
C THR A 166 3.37 -0.19 -18.36
N PRO A 167 2.76 0.10 -19.53
CA PRO A 167 2.02 -0.89 -20.30
C PRO A 167 2.88 -2.13 -20.58
N GLY A 168 2.37 -3.31 -20.23
CA GLY A 168 3.07 -4.57 -20.38
C GLY A 168 4.23 -4.80 -19.37
N SER A 169 4.36 -4.00 -18.31
CA SER A 169 5.48 -4.09 -17.35
C SER A 169 5.68 -5.47 -16.74
N LYS A 170 6.90 -6.01 -16.87
CA LYS A 170 7.35 -7.26 -16.22
C LYS A 170 7.83 -7.11 -14.78
N GLN A 171 7.77 -5.91 -14.23
CA GLN A 171 8.22 -5.67 -12.88
C GLN A 171 7.19 -6.14 -11.85
N ALA A 172 7.61 -6.21 -10.59
CA ALA A 172 6.68 -6.45 -9.50
C ALA A 172 5.74 -5.24 -9.35
N LEU A 173 4.45 -5.48 -9.12
CA LEU A 173 3.46 -4.43 -8.95
C LEU A 173 2.85 -4.48 -7.55
N MET A 174 2.64 -3.32 -6.96
CA MET A 174 1.94 -3.17 -5.68
C MET A 174 0.94 -2.02 -5.74
N LEU A 175 -0.19 -2.18 -5.07
CA LEU A 175 -1.23 -1.17 -4.93
C LEU A 175 -1.52 -0.95 -3.45
N ALA A 176 -1.52 0.29 -2.99
CA ALA A 176 -1.87 0.65 -1.62
C ALA A 176 -2.96 1.72 -1.58
N LEU A 177 -3.80 1.65 -0.54
CA LEU A 177 -4.86 2.61 -0.27
C LEU A 177 -4.69 3.22 1.12
N SER A 178 -4.97 4.52 1.21
CA SER A 178 -5.05 5.28 2.45
C SER A 178 -6.35 6.06 2.54
N VAL A 179 -6.71 6.43 3.77
CA VAL A 179 -7.79 7.37 4.08
C VAL A 179 -7.17 8.58 4.79
N GLU A 180 -7.42 9.77 4.26
CA GLU A 180 -6.96 11.03 4.85
C GLU A 180 -8.19 11.80 5.38
N PHE A 181 -8.10 12.34 6.60
CA PHE A 181 -9.20 13.03 7.27
C PHE A 181 -9.01 14.55 7.30
N PHE A 182 -10.13 15.27 7.23
CA PHE A 182 -10.17 16.73 7.10
C PHE A 182 -11.25 17.36 7.96
N GLN A 183 -10.96 18.54 8.46
CA GLN A 183 -11.93 19.45 9.05
C GLN A 183 -12.15 20.63 8.10
N GLU A 184 -13.40 20.88 7.74
CA GLU A 184 -13.79 22.07 7.02
C GLU A 184 -14.00 23.22 8.00
N VAL A 185 -13.35 24.35 7.75
CA VAL A 185 -13.54 25.59 8.51
C VAL A 185 -13.69 26.73 7.51
N ASN A 186 -14.86 27.39 7.52
CA ASN A 186 -15.18 28.51 6.62
C ASN A 186 -14.99 28.18 5.13
N GLY A 187 -15.35 26.97 4.69
CA GLY A 187 -15.20 26.55 3.29
C GLY A 187 -13.81 26.04 2.91
N ALA A 188 -12.85 26.03 3.85
CA ALA A 188 -11.49 25.54 3.60
C ALA A 188 -11.25 24.20 4.31
N MET A 189 -10.65 23.24 3.58
CA MET A 189 -10.31 21.91 4.10
C MET A 189 -8.94 21.92 4.78
N TYR A 190 -8.92 21.61 6.07
CA TYR A 190 -7.70 21.45 6.85
C TYR A 190 -7.45 19.98 7.13
N GLN A 191 -6.31 19.46 6.67
CA GLN A 191 -5.93 18.07 6.93
C GLN A 191 -5.70 17.87 8.43
N LEU A 192 -6.41 16.91 9.00
CA LEU A 192 -6.19 16.49 10.37
C LEU A 192 -4.95 15.60 10.38
N ARG A 193 -3.84 16.15 10.89
CA ARG A 193 -2.67 15.35 11.24
C ARG A 193 -2.94 14.65 12.56
N THR A 194 -3.63 13.54 12.46
CA THR A 194 -3.84 12.66 13.60
C THR A 194 -2.67 11.73 13.70
N ASP A 195 -1.78 12.01 14.66
CA ASP A 195 -0.68 11.12 14.98
C ASP A 195 -1.23 9.72 15.26
N ASN A 196 -0.94 8.78 14.34
CA ASN A 196 -1.27 7.35 14.39
C ASN A 196 -2.63 6.87 13.82
N LEU A 197 -3.49 7.71 13.22
CA LEU A 197 -4.83 7.24 12.76
C LEU A 197 -5.01 7.03 11.26
N SER A 198 -4.14 7.56 10.40
CA SER A 198 -4.33 7.34 8.96
C SER A 198 -3.93 5.90 8.58
N PRO A 199 -4.81 5.11 7.98
CA PRO A 199 -4.48 3.76 7.53
C PRO A 199 -3.70 3.81 6.23
N VAL A 200 -2.76 2.88 6.03
CA VAL A 200 -2.15 2.62 4.72
C VAL A 200 -2.01 1.11 4.58
N LYS A 201 -2.74 0.53 3.63
CA LYS A 201 -2.79 -0.93 3.43
C LYS A 201 -2.44 -1.29 2.01
N VAL A 202 -1.62 -2.33 1.84
CA VAL A 202 -1.39 -2.97 0.55
C VAL A 202 -2.65 -3.75 0.16
N LEU A 203 -3.32 -3.30 -0.89
CA LEU A 203 -4.49 -3.93 -1.47
C LEU A 203 -4.11 -5.04 -2.45
N TYR A 204 -3.07 -4.81 -3.25
CA TYR A 204 -2.59 -5.74 -4.26
C TYR A 204 -1.06 -5.83 -4.22
N ALA A 205 -0.56 -7.02 -4.49
CA ALA A 205 0.85 -7.28 -4.73
C ALA A 205 0.99 -8.49 -5.64
N GLU A 206 1.88 -8.40 -6.63
CA GLU A 206 2.26 -9.50 -7.51
C GLU A 206 3.77 -9.49 -7.80
N SER A 207 4.30 -10.67 -8.09
CA SER A 207 5.69 -10.87 -8.50
C SER A 207 5.91 -10.45 -9.95
N ALA A 208 7.17 -10.19 -10.29
CA ALA A 208 7.61 -9.97 -11.67
C ALA A 208 7.25 -11.19 -12.55
N LEU A 209 6.97 -10.95 -13.84
CA LEU A 209 6.63 -11.99 -14.84
C LEU A 209 7.80 -12.39 -15.73
#